data_AF-A0A1J3I2J7-F1
#
_entry.id   AF-A0A1J3I2J7-F1
#
_cell.length_a   1.000
_cell.length_b   1.000
_cell.length_c   1.000
_cell.angle_alpha   90.00
_cell.angle_beta   90.00
_cell.angle_gamma   90.00
#
_symmetry.space_group_name_H-M   'P 1'
#
loop_
_entity.id
_entity.type
_entity.pdbx_description
1 polymer ?
#
loop_
_entity_poly.entity_id
_entity_poly.type
_entity_poly.pdbx_seq_one_letter_code
_entity_poly.pdbx_strand_id
1 'polypeptide(L)'
;FGFLMRTKLAMYEPIKGSDDHQWHEKKDIESALQISRPSLPPDKERLVSLDVFRGLTVALMILVDDVGGIFPAINHSPWDGVTIADFVMPFFLFIVGVSLAFACKNLSCRFTATRKALLRSLKLLLLGLFLQGGFIHGLNNLTYGVDVEKIRLMGILQRIAVAYLVAALCEIWLKGSHNVSSELSMIKKYRFHWVVAFVVTTIYLSLLYGLYVPDWEYQISTEDQGSTTFLVKCGVRGDTGPGCNAVGMIDRMLLGIQHLYRKPVYARTKYKLSRQWAITSRCSFLVSSAF
;
A
#
# COMPACT_ATOMS: atom_id res chain seq x y z
N PHE A 1 1.63 -23.47 15.52
CA PHE A 1 1.74 -24.83 16.06
C PHE A 1 3.07 -25.40 15.59
N GLY A 2 4.19 -25.07 16.21
CA GLY A 2 4.50 -25.33 17.62
C GLY A 2 5.40 -26.56 17.62
N PHE A 3 6.71 -26.38 17.50
CA PHE A 3 7.66 -27.49 17.60
C PHE A 3 8.67 -27.22 18.70
N LEU A 4 8.32 -27.79 19.85
CA LEU A 4 9.12 -28.31 20.95
C LEU A 4 10.54 -27.76 21.18
N MET A 5 10.68 -27.14 22.35
CA MET A 5 11.88 -27.19 23.17
C MET A 5 12.42 -28.63 23.28
N ARG A 6 13.74 -28.77 23.18
CA ARG A 6 14.45 -29.90 23.79
C ARG A 6 15.66 -29.35 24.55
N THR A 7 15.41 -28.97 25.79
CA THR A 7 16.43 -28.79 26.82
C THR A 7 16.98 -30.16 27.20
N LYS A 8 18.29 -30.36 27.03
CA LYS A 8 19.06 -31.43 27.68
C LYS A 8 20.19 -30.75 28.43
N LEU A 9 19.91 -30.41 29.69
CA LEU A 9 20.92 -30.19 30.72
C LEU A 9 21.64 -31.53 30.94
N ALA A 10 22.93 -31.57 30.70
CA ALA A 10 23.82 -32.58 31.22
C ALA A 10 24.73 -31.90 32.23
N MET A 11 24.54 -32.26 33.49
CA MET A 11 25.32 -31.89 34.65
C MET A 11 26.55 -32.80 34.71
N TYR A 12 27.75 -32.24 34.85
CA TYR A 12 28.92 -32.99 35.34
C TYR A 12 29.82 -32.05 36.14
N GLU A 13 29.99 -32.38 37.43
CA GLU A 13 30.91 -31.72 38.37
C GLU A 13 32.37 -32.12 38.12
N PRO A 14 33.35 -31.29 38.53
CA PRO A 14 34.76 -31.51 38.24
C PRO A 14 35.43 -32.40 39.29
N ILE A 15 36.16 -33.44 38.86
CA ILE A 15 37.17 -34.12 39.69
C ILE A 15 38.55 -33.63 39.23
N LYS A 16 39.29 -33.03 40.17
CA LYS A 16 40.68 -32.54 40.06
C LYS A 16 41.65 -33.63 39.61
N GLY A 17 42.56 -33.30 38.69
CA GLY A 17 43.80 -34.07 38.49
C GLY A 17 44.62 -33.67 37.26
N SER A 18 45.74 -32.98 37.52
CA SER A 18 46.97 -32.85 36.70
C SER A 18 46.88 -32.06 35.38
N ASP A 19 47.50 -30.88 35.37
CA ASP A 19 47.16 -29.73 34.51
C ASP A 19 47.81 -29.63 33.12
N ASP A 20 48.56 -30.61 32.61
CA ASP A 20 49.30 -30.41 31.34
C ASP A 20 48.79 -31.23 30.14
N HIS A 21 48.21 -32.42 30.35
CA HIS A 21 47.67 -33.23 29.23
C HIS A 21 46.25 -32.82 28.79
N GLN A 22 45.52 -32.12 29.66
CA GLN A 22 44.12 -31.73 29.42
C GLN A 22 43.98 -30.60 28.39
N TRP A 23 45.02 -29.77 28.21
CA TRP A 23 44.99 -28.63 27.27
C TRP A 23 45.06 -29.03 25.80
N HIS A 24 45.74 -30.12 25.48
CA HIS A 24 45.83 -30.62 24.11
C HIS A 24 44.54 -31.33 23.70
N GLU A 25 44.01 -32.22 24.55
CA GLU A 25 42.76 -32.95 24.26
C GLU A 25 41.55 -32.01 24.17
N LYS A 26 41.47 -30.97 25.00
CA LYS A 26 40.39 -29.97 24.94
C LYS A 26 40.44 -29.13 23.65
N LYS A 27 41.63 -28.80 23.16
CA LYS A 27 41.81 -28.12 21.86
C LYS A 27 41.42 -29.03 20.71
N ASP A 28 41.77 -30.30 20.76
CA ASP A 28 41.47 -31.26 19.70
C ASP A 28 39.95 -31.55 19.62
N ILE A 29 39.27 -31.61 20.77
CA ILE A 29 37.81 -31.77 20.85
C ILE A 29 37.07 -30.49 20.40
N GLU A 30 37.52 -29.28 20.80
CA GLU A 30 36.94 -28.02 20.30
C GLU A 30 37.14 -27.85 18.79
N SER A 31 38.28 -28.31 18.26
CA SER A 31 38.59 -28.31 16.82
C SER A 31 37.67 -29.27 16.06
N ALA A 32 37.44 -30.48 16.59
CA ALA A 32 36.53 -31.47 15.99
C ALA A 32 35.04 -31.07 16.08
N LEU A 33 34.64 -30.35 17.13
CA LEU A 33 33.27 -29.83 17.30
C LEU A 33 32.97 -28.61 16.41
N GLN A 34 33.98 -27.81 16.06
CA GLN A 34 33.85 -26.74 15.07
C GLN A 34 33.59 -27.28 13.65
N ILE A 35 34.17 -28.44 13.31
CA ILE A 35 34.01 -29.09 11.99
C ILE A 35 32.61 -29.71 11.83
N SER A 36 31.94 -30.04 12.93
CA SER A 36 30.64 -30.75 12.92
C SER A 36 29.42 -29.84 13.04
N ARG A 37 29.58 -28.51 13.08
CA ARG A 37 28.43 -27.60 13.13
C ARG A 37 27.82 -27.57 11.72
N PRO A 38 26.62 -28.15 11.48
CA PRO A 38 25.97 -28.02 10.19
C PRO A 38 25.86 -26.53 9.89
N SER A 39 26.41 -26.09 8.77
CA SER A 39 26.23 -24.74 8.28
C SER A 39 24.73 -24.58 8.02
N LEU A 40 24.04 -23.99 9.00
CA LEU A 40 22.71 -23.45 8.78
C LEU A 40 22.82 -22.59 7.52
N PRO A 41 21.91 -22.76 6.54
CA PRO A 41 21.93 -21.96 5.33
C PRO A 41 22.04 -20.50 5.76
N PRO A 42 22.90 -19.68 5.11
CA PRO A 42 23.16 -18.32 5.56
C PRO A 42 21.83 -17.65 5.82
N ASP A 43 21.60 -17.28 7.09
CA ASP A 43 20.34 -16.70 7.50
C ASP A 43 20.13 -15.49 6.60
N LYS A 44 19.01 -15.48 5.87
CA LYS A 44 18.65 -14.31 5.06
C LYS A 44 18.43 -13.19 6.05
N GLU A 45 19.46 -12.38 6.24
CA GLU A 45 19.50 -11.33 7.25
C GLU A 45 18.28 -10.44 7.05
N ARG A 46 17.31 -10.56 7.96
CA ARG A 46 16.06 -9.83 7.90
C ARG A 46 16.33 -8.41 8.37
N LEU A 47 15.84 -7.44 7.61
CA LEU A 47 15.95 -6.03 7.98
C LEU A 47 14.95 -5.71 9.09
N VAL A 48 15.41 -5.82 10.33
CA VAL A 48 14.59 -5.58 11.53
C VAL A 48 13.96 -4.18 11.50
N SER A 49 14.71 -3.17 11.06
CA SER A 49 14.20 -1.78 10.93
C SER A 49 13.01 -1.67 9.98
N LEU A 50 13.01 -2.43 8.88
CA LEU A 50 11.92 -2.46 7.91
C LEU A 50 10.67 -3.15 8.48
N ASP A 51 10.87 -4.23 9.24
CA ASP A 51 9.78 -4.92 9.93
C ASP A 51 9.14 -4.04 11.01
N VAL A 52 9.95 -3.29 11.78
CA VAL A 52 9.47 -2.31 12.77
C VAL A 52 8.72 -1.16 12.10
N PHE A 53 9.26 -0.59 11.02
CA PHE A 53 8.60 0.51 10.31
C PHE A 53 7.27 0.08 9.68
N ARG A 54 7.19 -1.17 9.18
CA ARG A 54 5.93 -1.77 8.73
C ARG A 54 4.92 -1.90 9.87
N GLY A 55 5.35 -2.38 11.04
CA GLY A 55 4.50 -2.48 12.23
C GLY A 55 3.95 -1.12 12.66
N LEU A 56 4.82 -0.10 12.71
CA LEU A 56 4.44 1.27 13.04
C LEU A 56 3.45 1.85 12.04
N THR A 57 3.65 1.61 10.75
CA THR A 57 2.74 2.10 9.70
C THR A 57 1.35 1.46 9.81
N VAL A 58 1.27 0.16 10.14
CA VAL A 58 -0.01 -0.53 10.40
C VAL A 58 -0.66 -0.01 11.68
N ALA A 59 0.10 0.21 12.74
CA ALA A 59 -0.42 0.80 13.98
C ALA A 59 -0.98 2.21 13.74
N LEU A 60 -0.29 3.02 12.93
CA LEU A 60 -0.74 4.35 12.53
C LEU A 60 -2.03 4.30 11.72
N MET A 61 -2.15 3.36 10.78
CA MET A 61 -3.38 3.13 10.01
C MET A 61 -4.56 2.85 10.94
N ILE A 62 -4.42 1.91 11.87
CA ILE A 62 -5.47 1.56 12.84
C ILE A 62 -5.83 2.77 13.71
N LEU A 63 -4.83 3.50 14.22
CA LEU A 63 -5.05 4.68 15.04
C LEU A 63 -5.87 5.74 14.28
N VAL A 64 -5.51 6.03 13.04
CA VAL A 64 -6.21 7.02 12.22
C VAL A 64 -7.64 6.57 11.90
N ASP A 65 -7.83 5.29 11.62
CA ASP A 65 -9.14 4.72 11.30
C ASP A 65 -10.11 4.75 12.51
N ASP A 66 -9.61 4.44 13.71
CA ASP A 66 -10.43 4.40 14.93
C ASP A 66 -10.61 5.80 15.57
N VAL A 67 -9.55 6.61 15.62
CA VAL A 67 -9.51 7.88 16.36
C VAL A 67 -9.82 9.08 15.47
N GLY A 68 -9.68 8.94 14.15
CA GLY A 68 -9.90 10.03 13.19
C GLY A 68 -11.32 10.59 13.21
N GLY A 69 -12.33 9.80 13.60
CA GLY A 69 -13.70 10.31 13.76
C GLY A 69 -13.85 11.34 14.89
N ILE A 70 -13.03 11.22 15.95
CA ILE A 70 -13.11 12.03 17.17
C ILE A 70 -12.18 13.25 17.09
N PHE A 71 -11.01 13.08 16.47
CA PHE A 71 -10.01 14.13 16.32
C PHE A 71 -9.79 14.50 14.85
N PRO A 72 -10.41 15.60 14.37
CA PRO A 72 -10.29 16.03 12.97
C PRO A 72 -8.86 16.27 12.49
N ALA A 73 -7.93 16.62 13.39
CA ALA A 73 -6.51 16.83 13.07
C ALA A 73 -5.77 15.54 12.68
N ILE A 74 -6.28 14.37 13.08
CA ILE A 74 -5.69 13.06 12.79
C ILE A 74 -6.34 12.43 11.55
N ASN A 75 -7.57 12.84 11.20
CA ASN A 75 -8.30 12.33 10.04
C ASN A 75 -7.81 12.96 8.72
N HIS A 76 -8.11 12.32 7.59
CA HIS A 76 -7.83 12.87 6.25
C HIS A 76 -8.37 14.29 6.08
N SER A 77 -7.52 15.16 5.53
CA SER A 77 -7.94 16.50 5.13
C SER A 77 -9.09 16.43 4.11
N PRO A 78 -10.13 17.27 4.21
CA PRO A 78 -11.26 17.22 3.29
C PRO A 78 -10.87 17.42 1.82
N TRP A 79 -9.91 18.31 1.55
CA TRP A 79 -9.43 18.55 0.20
C TRP A 79 -8.01 19.10 0.19
N ASP A 80 -7.85 20.32 0.69
CA ASP A 80 -6.55 20.98 0.83
C ASP A 80 -6.07 20.85 2.28
N GLY A 81 -4.83 20.40 2.42
CA GLY A 81 -4.19 20.18 3.70
C GLY A 81 -3.39 18.89 3.72
N VAL A 82 -2.63 18.70 4.79
CA VAL A 82 -1.91 17.45 5.06
C VAL A 82 -2.13 17.12 6.52
N THR A 83 -2.66 15.94 6.80
CA THR A 83 -2.81 15.40 8.15
C THR A 83 -2.03 14.12 8.32
N ILE A 84 -2.01 13.59 9.55
CA ILE A 84 -1.29 12.35 9.88
C ILE A 84 -1.81 11.17 9.04
N ALA A 85 -3.13 11.12 8.78
CA ALA A 85 -3.75 10.12 7.92
C ALA A 85 -3.14 10.04 6.50
N ASP A 86 -2.78 11.20 5.95
CA ASP A 86 -2.34 11.32 4.56
C ASP A 86 -0.95 10.69 4.33
N PHE A 87 -0.16 10.50 5.39
CA PHE A 87 1.17 9.88 5.33
C PHE A 87 1.16 8.35 5.35
N VAL A 88 0.07 7.72 5.77
CA VAL A 88 -0.03 6.25 5.89
C VAL A 88 0.24 5.57 4.54
N MET A 89 -0.40 6.06 3.47
CA MET A 89 -0.26 5.48 2.13
C MET A 89 1.17 5.64 1.56
N PRO A 90 1.80 6.83 1.60
CA PRO A 90 3.22 6.99 1.25
C PRO A 90 4.16 6.05 2.00
N PHE A 91 3.97 5.84 3.30
CA PHE A 91 4.81 4.92 4.09
C PHE A 91 4.66 3.47 3.62
N PHE A 92 3.44 3.02 3.32
CA PHE A 92 3.23 1.69 2.75
C PHE A 92 3.93 1.51 1.40
N LEU A 93 3.81 2.50 0.49
CA LEU A 93 4.49 2.46 -0.80
C LEU A 93 6.02 2.43 -0.66
N PHE A 94 6.56 3.19 0.30
CA PHE A 94 8.00 3.17 0.60
C PHE A 94 8.45 1.78 1.08
N ILE A 95 7.76 1.18 2.05
CA ILE A 95 8.07 -0.17 2.55
C ILE A 95 8.05 -1.19 1.42
N VAL A 96 7.03 -1.15 0.56
CA VAL A 96 6.89 -2.06 -0.58
C VAL A 96 8.02 -1.87 -1.58
N GLY A 97 8.41 -0.62 -1.87
CA GLY A 97 9.51 -0.29 -2.78
C GLY A 97 10.87 -0.77 -2.27
N VAL A 98 11.18 -0.52 -0.99
CA VAL A 98 12.42 -1.02 -0.36
C VAL A 98 12.43 -2.56 -0.36
N SER A 99 11.33 -3.19 0.03
CA SER A 99 11.19 -4.66 0.02
C SER A 99 11.44 -5.25 -1.37
N LEU A 100 10.96 -4.58 -2.42
CA LEU A 100 11.17 -4.97 -3.81
C LEU A 100 12.65 -4.88 -4.21
N ALA A 101 13.34 -3.79 -3.87
CA ALA A 101 14.76 -3.61 -4.19
C ALA A 101 15.63 -4.72 -3.56
N PHE A 102 15.33 -5.12 -2.32
CA PHE A 102 16.02 -6.24 -1.66
C PHE A 102 15.66 -7.60 -2.28
N ALA A 103 14.38 -7.82 -2.63
CA ALA A 103 13.95 -9.05 -3.29
C ALA A 103 14.59 -9.25 -4.68
N CYS A 104 14.91 -8.16 -5.37
CA CYS A 104 15.54 -8.14 -6.69
C CYS A 104 17.09 -8.05 -6.66
N LYS A 105 17.73 -8.13 -5.48
CA LYS A 105 19.20 -8.08 -5.37
C LYS A 105 19.88 -9.31 -6.00
N ASN A 106 19.32 -10.51 -5.79
CA ASN A 106 19.89 -11.79 -6.25
C ASN A 106 18.94 -12.48 -7.24
N LEU A 107 18.76 -11.87 -8.41
CA LEU A 107 17.94 -12.43 -9.49
C LEU A 107 18.73 -13.47 -10.27
N SER A 108 18.39 -14.76 -10.10
CA SER A 108 18.99 -15.84 -10.90
C SER A 108 18.47 -15.87 -12.35
N CYS A 109 17.16 -15.65 -12.55
CA CYS A 109 16.54 -15.60 -13.88
C CYS A 109 15.45 -14.52 -13.94
N ARG A 110 15.53 -13.63 -14.95
CA ARG A 110 14.60 -12.51 -15.14
C ARG A 110 13.16 -12.99 -15.32
N PHE A 111 12.94 -14.00 -16.17
CA PHE A 111 11.60 -14.55 -16.43
C PHE A 111 10.95 -15.15 -15.18
N THR A 112 11.71 -15.93 -14.39
CA THR A 112 11.21 -16.50 -13.14
C THR A 112 10.83 -15.40 -12.13
N ALA A 113 11.63 -14.35 -12.05
CA ALA A 113 11.34 -13.20 -11.20
C ALA A 113 10.10 -12.43 -11.66
N THR A 114 9.94 -12.19 -12.96
CA THR A 114 8.74 -11.57 -13.52
C THR A 114 7.49 -12.41 -13.23
N ARG A 115 7.54 -13.74 -13.43
CA ARG A 115 6.43 -14.63 -13.07
C ARG A 115 6.07 -14.53 -11.59
N LYS A 116 7.07 -14.47 -10.71
CA LYS A 116 6.85 -14.33 -9.26
C LYS A 116 6.23 -12.97 -8.91
N ALA A 117 6.67 -11.89 -9.53
CA ALA A 117 6.11 -10.56 -9.36
C ALA A 117 4.64 -10.50 -9.85
N LEU A 118 4.36 -11.06 -11.02
CA LEU A 118 3.01 -11.18 -11.59
C LEU A 118 2.08 -11.95 -10.66
N LEU A 119 2.48 -13.14 -10.19
CA LEU A 119 1.67 -13.95 -9.28
C LEU A 119 1.41 -13.23 -7.94
N ARG A 120 2.39 -12.46 -7.44
CA ARG A 120 2.20 -11.67 -6.22
C ARG A 120 1.22 -10.51 -6.44
N SER A 121 1.34 -9.79 -7.55
CA SER A 121 0.43 -8.72 -7.92
C SER A 121 -1.00 -9.25 -8.11
N LEU A 122 -1.15 -10.38 -8.81
CA LEU A 122 -2.46 -11.03 -9.01
C LEU A 122 -3.09 -11.46 -7.69
N LYS A 123 -2.32 -12.05 -6.76
CA LYS A 123 -2.82 -12.38 -5.41
C LYS A 123 -3.32 -11.16 -4.65
N LEU A 124 -2.61 -10.03 -4.73
CA LEU A 124 -3.01 -8.78 -4.08
C LEU A 124 -4.26 -8.17 -4.72
N LEU A 125 -4.39 -8.25 -6.05
CA LEU A 125 -5.58 -7.80 -6.77
C LEU A 125 -6.81 -8.62 -6.38
N LEU A 126 -6.69 -9.95 -6.38
CA LEU A 126 -7.78 -10.86 -5.99
C LEU A 126 -8.16 -10.69 -4.52
N LEU A 127 -7.18 -10.56 -3.63
CA LEU A 127 -7.44 -10.30 -2.21
C LEU A 127 -8.13 -8.94 -2.01
N GLY A 128 -7.69 -7.90 -2.72
CA GLY A 128 -8.31 -6.58 -2.68
C GLY A 128 -9.77 -6.62 -3.14
N LEU A 129 -10.04 -7.30 -4.26
CA LEU A 129 -11.40 -7.47 -4.77
C LEU A 129 -12.27 -8.31 -3.82
N PHE A 130 -11.70 -9.35 -3.20
CA PHE A 130 -12.41 -10.19 -2.24
C PHE A 130 -12.81 -9.40 -0.97
N LEU A 131 -11.88 -8.63 -0.41
CA LEU A 131 -12.14 -7.81 0.78
C LEU A 131 -13.12 -6.66 0.49
N GLN A 132 -13.05 -6.08 -0.71
CA GLN A 132 -13.86 -4.93 -1.12
C GLN A 132 -15.21 -5.30 -1.72
N GLY A 133 -15.33 -6.50 -2.29
CA GLY A 133 -16.54 -7.05 -2.93
C GLY A 133 -17.65 -7.43 -1.98
N GLY A 134 -17.58 -7.01 -0.71
CA GLY A 134 -18.72 -7.07 0.18
C GLY A 134 -19.09 -8.48 0.65
N PHE A 135 -18.18 -9.46 0.58
CA PHE A 135 -18.43 -10.79 1.15
C PHE A 135 -18.73 -10.74 2.67
N ILE A 136 -18.37 -9.62 3.32
CA ILE A 136 -18.67 -9.31 4.73
C ILE A 136 -19.31 -7.92 4.80
N HIS A 137 -20.61 -7.80 4.50
CA HIS A 137 -21.38 -6.59 4.80
C HIS A 137 -21.82 -6.60 6.27
N GLY A 138 -20.91 -6.21 7.18
CA GLY A 138 -21.22 -5.88 8.57
C GLY A 138 -21.57 -7.07 9.48
N LEU A 139 -21.08 -7.02 10.71
CA LEU A 139 -21.46 -7.99 11.78
C LEU A 139 -22.97 -7.95 12.12
N ASN A 140 -23.72 -6.98 11.60
CA ASN A 140 -25.09 -6.68 12.01
C ASN A 140 -26.16 -7.02 10.96
N ASN A 141 -25.79 -7.35 9.71
CA ASN A 141 -26.75 -7.80 8.68
C ASN A 141 -26.19 -9.02 7.96
N LEU A 142 -26.82 -10.18 8.18
CA LEU A 142 -26.46 -11.49 7.61
C LEU A 142 -26.76 -11.61 6.10
N THR A 143 -26.66 -10.52 5.34
CA THR A 143 -26.89 -10.51 3.90
C THR A 143 -25.59 -10.86 3.18
N TYR A 144 -25.42 -12.14 2.87
CA TYR A 144 -24.31 -12.63 2.05
C TYR A 144 -24.68 -12.47 0.57
N GLY A 145 -23.94 -11.60 -0.13
CA GLY A 145 -24.13 -11.38 -1.56
C GLY A 145 -23.06 -10.48 -2.13
N VAL A 146 -22.53 -10.83 -3.30
CA VAL A 146 -21.65 -9.95 -4.08
C VAL A 146 -22.56 -9.08 -4.94
N ASP A 147 -22.77 -7.84 -4.51
CA ASP A 147 -23.52 -6.84 -5.28
C ASP A 147 -22.59 -6.32 -6.39
N VAL A 148 -22.52 -7.04 -7.51
CA VAL A 148 -21.58 -6.81 -8.62
C VAL A 148 -21.70 -5.38 -9.16
N GLU A 149 -22.89 -4.79 -9.10
CA GLU A 149 -23.17 -3.42 -9.54
C GLU A 149 -22.54 -2.32 -8.65
N LYS A 150 -22.15 -2.65 -7.41
CA LYS A 150 -21.62 -1.68 -6.44
C LYS A 150 -20.18 -1.96 -6.01
N ILE A 151 -19.53 -2.96 -6.63
CA ILE A 151 -18.17 -3.35 -6.24
C ILE A 151 -17.17 -2.25 -6.56
N ARG A 152 -16.38 -1.81 -5.59
CA ARG A 152 -15.34 -0.81 -5.85
C ARG A 152 -14.16 -1.47 -6.57
N LEU A 153 -13.99 -1.15 -7.85
CA LEU A 153 -12.99 -1.78 -8.72
C LEU A 153 -11.54 -1.35 -8.38
N MET A 154 -11.31 -0.06 -8.09
CA MET A 154 -9.99 0.50 -7.75
C MET A 154 -9.87 0.90 -6.27
N GLY A 155 -9.73 -0.10 -5.40
CA GLY A 155 -9.32 0.10 -4.01
C GLY A 155 -7.81 0.33 -3.82
N ILE A 156 -7.41 0.50 -2.56
CA ILE A 156 -6.02 0.77 -2.18
C ILE A 156 -5.10 -0.41 -2.49
N LEU A 157 -5.54 -1.65 -2.22
CA LEU A 157 -4.77 -2.86 -2.52
C LEU A 157 -4.51 -3.01 -4.03
N GLN A 158 -5.50 -2.71 -4.87
CA GLN A 158 -5.39 -2.80 -6.32
C GLN A 158 -4.39 -1.77 -6.85
N ARG A 159 -4.46 -0.52 -6.35
CA ARG A 159 -3.49 0.53 -6.70
C ARG A 159 -2.06 0.15 -6.31
N ILE A 160 -1.87 -0.39 -5.11
CA ILE A 160 -0.57 -0.88 -4.64
C ILE A 160 -0.09 -2.05 -5.52
N ALA A 161 -0.97 -2.98 -5.91
CA ALA A 161 -0.61 -4.13 -6.73
C ALA A 161 -0.14 -3.74 -8.14
N VAL A 162 -0.78 -2.75 -8.76
CA VAL A 162 -0.37 -2.21 -10.07
C VAL A 162 0.95 -1.46 -9.95
N ALA A 163 1.09 -0.56 -8.96
CA ALA A 163 2.33 0.16 -8.72
C ALA A 163 3.52 -0.78 -8.44
N TYR A 164 3.30 -1.81 -7.62
CA TYR A 164 4.29 -2.86 -7.35
C TYR A 164 4.71 -3.59 -8.62
N LEU A 165 3.75 -3.98 -9.47
CA LEU A 165 4.05 -4.70 -10.70
C LEU A 165 4.90 -3.85 -11.66
N VAL A 166 4.50 -2.60 -11.89
CA VAL A 166 5.24 -1.67 -12.75
C VAL A 166 6.65 -1.44 -12.22
N ALA A 167 6.79 -1.16 -10.92
CA ALA A 167 8.10 -0.97 -10.29
C ALA A 167 8.97 -2.23 -10.37
N ALA A 168 8.38 -3.42 -10.16
CA ALA A 168 9.08 -4.69 -10.26
C ALA A 168 9.57 -4.99 -11.68
N LEU A 169 8.75 -4.69 -12.69
CA LEU A 169 9.16 -4.81 -14.08
C LEU A 169 10.30 -3.83 -14.40
N CYS A 170 10.22 -2.58 -13.96
CA CYS A 170 11.31 -1.62 -14.12
C CYS A 170 12.61 -2.14 -13.49
N GLU A 171 12.56 -2.62 -12.24
CA GLU A 171 13.74 -3.12 -11.52
C GLU A 171 14.34 -4.40 -12.16
N ILE A 172 13.52 -5.27 -12.74
CA ILE A 172 14.00 -6.52 -13.37
C ILE A 172 14.60 -6.25 -14.77
N TRP A 173 13.98 -5.35 -15.55
CA TRP A 173 14.30 -5.17 -16.97
C TRP A 173 15.21 -3.96 -17.26
N LEU A 174 15.11 -2.89 -16.48
CA LEU A 174 15.79 -1.62 -16.74
C LEU A 174 17.04 -1.40 -15.87
N LYS A 175 17.33 -2.31 -14.95
CA LYS A 175 18.50 -2.23 -14.06
C LYS A 175 19.79 -2.48 -14.83
N GLY A 176 20.69 -1.50 -14.83
CA GLY A 176 22.01 -1.60 -15.45
C GLY A 176 22.94 -2.59 -14.73
N SER A 177 23.82 -3.24 -15.49
CA SER A 177 24.82 -4.20 -14.99
C SER A 177 26.10 -3.56 -14.43
N HIS A 178 26.17 -2.22 -14.39
CA HIS A 178 27.38 -1.53 -13.93
C HIS A 178 27.65 -1.75 -12.44
N ASN A 179 28.92 -2.02 -12.13
CA ASN A 179 29.42 -2.11 -10.76
C ASN A 179 29.42 -0.73 -10.09
N VAL A 180 29.04 -0.70 -8.81
CA VAL A 180 28.94 0.54 -8.05
C VAL A 180 30.31 0.83 -7.41
N SER A 181 31.13 1.64 -8.10
CA SER A 181 32.42 2.12 -7.57
C SER A 181 32.37 3.57 -7.06
N SER A 182 31.32 4.33 -7.39
CA SER A 182 31.16 5.74 -7.02
C SER A 182 29.67 6.11 -6.96
N GLU A 183 29.32 7.18 -6.25
CA GLU A 183 27.94 7.71 -6.20
C GLU A 183 27.39 8.01 -7.60
N LEU A 184 28.23 8.53 -8.49
CA LEU A 184 27.86 8.82 -9.88
C LEU A 184 27.52 7.55 -10.67
N SER A 185 28.09 6.40 -10.30
CA SER A 185 27.79 5.13 -10.95
C SER A 185 26.46 4.53 -10.49
N MET A 186 25.94 4.91 -9.32
CA MET A 186 24.55 4.60 -8.93
C MET A 186 23.55 5.32 -9.84
N ILE A 187 23.76 6.60 -10.11
CA ILE A 187 22.89 7.36 -11.03
C ILE A 187 22.90 6.73 -12.42
N LYS A 188 24.09 6.38 -12.93
CA LYS A 188 24.22 5.68 -14.22
C LYS A 188 23.50 4.33 -14.24
N LYS A 189 23.54 3.58 -13.14
CA LYS A 189 22.87 2.27 -13.00
C LYS A 189 21.34 2.36 -13.05
N TYR A 190 20.77 3.42 -12.47
CA TYR A 190 19.31 3.65 -12.42
C TYR A 190 18.81 4.71 -13.42
N ARG A 191 19.62 5.10 -14.41
CA ARG A 191 19.26 6.15 -15.39
C ARG A 191 17.91 5.90 -16.09
N PHE A 192 17.61 4.66 -16.47
CA PHE A 192 16.36 4.31 -17.14
C PHE A 192 15.16 4.37 -16.20
N HIS A 193 15.36 4.16 -14.90
CA HIS A 193 14.30 4.34 -13.90
C HIS A 193 13.91 5.81 -13.79
N TRP A 194 14.90 6.71 -13.78
CA TRP A 194 14.65 8.16 -13.81
C TRP A 194 13.94 8.61 -15.08
N VAL A 195 14.31 8.06 -16.24
CA VAL A 195 13.59 8.33 -17.51
C VAL A 195 12.14 7.89 -17.42
N VAL A 196 11.86 6.66 -16.95
CA VAL A 196 10.48 6.18 -16.79
C VAL A 196 9.71 7.05 -15.79
N ALA A 197 10.30 7.40 -14.65
CA ALA A 197 9.67 8.27 -13.66
C ALA A 197 9.35 9.64 -14.26
N PHE A 198 10.29 10.26 -14.98
CA PHE A 198 10.07 11.54 -15.64
C PHE A 198 8.97 11.48 -16.69
N VAL A 199 8.94 10.42 -17.51
CA VAL A 199 7.88 10.20 -18.51
C VAL A 199 6.52 10.05 -17.84
N VAL A 200 6.41 9.22 -16.80
CA VAL A 200 5.15 9.02 -16.05
C VAL A 200 4.69 10.33 -15.40
N THR A 201 5.59 11.09 -14.77
CA THR A 201 5.26 12.38 -14.17
C THR A 201 4.82 13.40 -15.22
N THR A 202 5.51 13.45 -16.37
CA THR A 202 5.16 14.37 -17.46
C THR A 202 3.78 14.04 -18.03
N ILE A 203 3.49 12.75 -18.27
CA ILE A 203 2.16 12.31 -18.71
C ILE A 203 1.11 12.66 -17.66
N TYR A 204 1.37 12.39 -16.38
CA TYR A 204 0.44 12.73 -15.29
C TYR A 204 0.12 14.22 -15.24
N LEU A 205 1.15 15.09 -15.26
CA LEU A 205 0.96 16.54 -15.25
C LEU A 205 0.23 17.04 -16.52
N SER A 206 0.57 16.46 -17.68
CA SER A 206 -0.09 16.81 -18.94
C SER A 206 -1.57 16.44 -18.93
N LEU A 207 -1.93 15.27 -18.39
CA LEU A 207 -3.32 14.86 -18.23
C LEU A 207 -4.05 15.69 -17.18
N LEU A 208 -3.40 15.97 -16.05
CA LEU A 208 -4.01 16.72 -14.94
C LEU A 208 -4.34 18.16 -15.34
N TYR A 209 -3.42 18.85 -16.02
CA TYR A 209 -3.58 20.26 -16.37
C TYR A 209 -4.06 20.50 -17.81
N GLY A 210 -3.82 19.58 -18.73
CA GLY A 210 -4.18 19.73 -20.14
C GLY A 210 -5.59 19.26 -20.51
N LEU A 211 -6.16 18.31 -19.75
CA LEU A 211 -7.48 17.77 -20.06
C LEU A 211 -8.59 18.76 -19.71
N TYR A 212 -9.53 18.94 -20.65
CA TYR A 212 -10.73 19.74 -20.43
C TYR A 212 -11.79 18.91 -19.72
N VAL A 213 -12.31 19.42 -18.61
CA VAL A 213 -13.36 18.77 -17.83
C VAL A 213 -14.70 19.41 -18.18
N PRO A 214 -15.58 18.71 -18.92
CA PRO A 214 -16.91 19.22 -19.24
C PRO A 214 -17.83 19.17 -18.03
N ASP A 215 -18.94 19.89 -18.14
CA ASP A 215 -20.07 19.77 -17.21
C ASP A 215 -20.59 18.34 -17.21
N TRP A 216 -21.05 17.87 -16.05
CA TRP A 216 -21.54 16.51 -15.90
C TRP A 216 -22.73 16.45 -14.96
N GLU A 217 -23.55 15.42 -15.13
CA GLU A 217 -24.72 15.18 -14.31
C GLU A 217 -24.65 13.82 -13.62
N TYR A 218 -25.32 13.70 -12.49
CA TYR A 218 -25.48 12.43 -11.80
C TYR A 218 -26.85 12.32 -11.15
N GLN A 219 -27.32 11.08 -11.03
CA GLN A 219 -28.62 10.77 -10.46
C GLN A 219 -28.45 10.11 -9.10
N ILE A 220 -29.21 10.60 -8.12
CA ILE A 220 -29.37 9.95 -6.81
C ILE A 220 -30.81 9.42 -6.76
N SER A 221 -30.93 8.10 -6.65
CA SER A 221 -32.21 7.44 -6.37
C SER A 221 -32.40 7.37 -4.87
N THR A 222 -33.35 8.13 -4.34
CA THR A 222 -33.76 8.04 -2.93
C THR A 222 -35.02 7.19 -2.87
N GLU A 223 -35.04 6.16 -2.01
CA GLU A 223 -36.14 5.17 -1.91
C GLU A 223 -37.53 5.81 -1.75
N ASP A 224 -37.62 7.01 -1.16
CA ASP A 224 -38.89 7.67 -0.85
C ASP A 224 -39.30 8.83 -1.79
N GLN A 225 -38.46 9.28 -2.73
CA GLN A 225 -38.73 10.52 -3.52
C GLN A 225 -38.38 10.47 -5.02
N GLY A 226 -38.03 9.31 -5.58
CA GLY A 226 -37.68 9.18 -6.99
C GLY A 226 -36.23 9.59 -7.32
N SER A 227 -35.86 9.61 -8.60
CA SER A 227 -34.51 9.96 -9.05
C SER A 227 -34.33 11.47 -9.21
N THR A 228 -33.42 12.05 -8.42
CA THR A 228 -33.05 13.47 -8.54
C THR A 228 -31.78 13.59 -9.37
N THR A 229 -31.84 14.37 -10.45
CA THR A 229 -30.69 14.64 -11.32
C THR A 229 -30.01 15.93 -10.87
N PHE A 230 -28.71 15.88 -10.62
CA PHE A 230 -27.89 17.01 -10.23
C PHE A 230 -26.91 17.35 -11.34
N LEU A 231 -26.87 18.62 -11.75
CA LEU A 231 -25.94 19.13 -12.75
C LEU A 231 -24.76 19.84 -12.08
N VAL A 232 -23.54 19.41 -12.40
CA VAL A 232 -22.29 20.02 -11.93
C VAL A 232 -21.66 20.79 -13.09
N LYS A 233 -21.55 22.10 -12.91
CA LYS A 233 -20.89 23.00 -13.87
C LYS A 233 -19.40 23.11 -13.55
N CYS A 234 -18.56 22.68 -14.50
CA CYS A 234 -17.12 22.73 -14.42
C CYS A 234 -16.57 23.66 -15.51
N GLY A 235 -16.63 23.25 -16.78
CA GLY A 235 -16.17 24.04 -17.93
C GLY A 235 -14.71 24.53 -17.84
N VAL A 236 -13.82 23.80 -17.16
CA VAL A 236 -12.46 24.25 -16.79
C VAL A 236 -11.36 23.27 -17.21
N ARG A 237 -10.12 23.76 -17.28
CA ARG A 237 -8.88 22.96 -17.41
C ARG A 237 -8.01 23.15 -16.18
N GLY A 238 -7.33 22.10 -15.75
CA GLY A 238 -6.36 22.17 -14.67
C GLY A 238 -6.91 22.53 -13.30
N ASP A 239 -8.24 22.46 -13.12
CA ASP A 239 -8.84 22.62 -11.82
C ASP A 239 -8.55 21.38 -10.97
N THR A 240 -7.97 21.60 -9.80
CA THR A 240 -7.73 20.56 -8.80
C THR A 240 -8.76 20.65 -7.68
N GLY A 241 -9.92 21.26 -7.92
CA GLY A 241 -11.04 21.35 -7.00
C GLY A 241 -11.89 20.06 -6.94
N PRO A 242 -12.71 19.89 -5.88
CA PRO A 242 -13.54 18.71 -5.73
C PRO A 242 -14.63 18.68 -6.80
N GLY A 243 -14.72 17.57 -7.53
CA GLY A 243 -15.76 17.32 -8.54
C GLY A 243 -15.44 17.76 -9.97
N CYS A 244 -14.58 18.77 -10.16
CA CYS A 244 -14.18 19.29 -11.48
C CYS A 244 -12.74 18.93 -11.88
N ASN A 245 -12.11 18.00 -11.14
CA ASN A 245 -10.76 17.54 -11.46
C ASN A 245 -10.72 16.51 -12.62
N ALA A 246 -9.62 16.55 -13.37
CA ALA A 246 -9.40 15.64 -14.51
C ALA A 246 -9.33 14.16 -14.07
N VAL A 247 -8.73 13.89 -12.90
CA VAL A 247 -8.63 12.52 -12.35
C VAL A 247 -10.01 11.94 -12.08
N GLY A 248 -10.89 12.70 -11.43
CA GLY A 248 -12.25 12.26 -11.14
C GLY A 248 -13.12 12.14 -12.40
N MET A 249 -12.87 12.95 -13.43
CA MET A 249 -13.50 12.76 -14.75
C MET A 249 -13.11 11.42 -15.36
N ILE A 250 -11.81 11.10 -15.41
CA ILE A 250 -11.31 9.84 -15.96
C ILE A 250 -11.85 8.65 -15.18
N ASP A 251 -11.81 8.71 -13.84
CA ASP A 251 -12.32 7.64 -12.98
C ASP A 251 -13.82 7.40 -13.22
N ARG A 252 -14.63 8.47 -13.37
CA ARG A 252 -16.07 8.35 -13.70
C ARG A 252 -16.31 7.76 -15.10
N MET A 253 -15.50 8.14 -16.07
CA MET A 253 -15.62 7.65 -17.46
C MET A 253 -15.22 6.18 -17.59
N LEU A 254 -14.14 5.76 -16.93
CA LEU A 254 -13.59 4.40 -17.03
C LEU A 254 -14.28 3.40 -16.11
N LEU A 255 -14.56 3.80 -14.86
CA LEU A 255 -15.10 2.90 -13.84
C LEU A 255 -16.60 3.04 -13.66
N GLY A 256 -17.22 4.15 -14.08
CA GLY A 256 -18.62 4.46 -13.80
C GLY A 256 -18.85 4.92 -12.36
N ILE A 257 -19.86 5.77 -12.16
CA ILE A 257 -20.14 6.42 -10.86
C ILE A 257 -20.47 5.39 -9.76
N GLN A 258 -21.06 4.26 -10.13
CA GLN A 258 -21.49 3.22 -9.18
C GLN A 258 -20.31 2.50 -8.49
N HIS A 259 -19.15 2.46 -9.15
CA HIS A 259 -17.95 1.79 -8.67
C HIS A 259 -16.98 2.75 -7.95
N LEU A 260 -17.31 4.05 -7.88
CA LEU A 260 -16.58 5.04 -7.12
C LEU A 260 -16.93 4.97 -5.63
N TYR A 261 -16.06 5.52 -4.79
CA TYR A 261 -16.26 5.54 -3.35
C TYR A 261 -17.43 6.46 -2.98
N ARG A 262 -18.45 5.91 -2.30
CA ARG A 262 -19.71 6.60 -1.99
C ARG A 262 -19.62 7.65 -0.88
N LYS A 263 -18.61 7.58 0.00
CA LYS A 263 -18.41 8.51 1.12
C LYS A 263 -17.14 9.35 0.92
N PRO A 264 -17.01 10.16 -0.14
CA PRO A 264 -15.78 10.88 -0.40
C PRO A 264 -15.43 11.84 0.74
N VAL A 265 -14.14 11.90 1.08
CA VAL A 265 -13.62 12.74 2.18
C VAL A 265 -13.93 14.23 1.97
N TYR A 266 -13.96 14.70 0.73
CA TYR A 266 -14.30 16.07 0.36
C TYR A 266 -15.77 16.44 0.58
N ALA A 267 -16.66 15.48 0.83
CA ALA A 267 -18.02 15.80 1.29
C ALA A 267 -18.00 16.53 2.65
N ARG A 268 -16.90 16.43 3.40
CA ARG A 268 -16.68 17.14 4.67
C ARG A 268 -16.13 18.55 4.47
N THR A 269 -15.79 18.95 3.25
CA THR A 269 -15.24 20.28 2.98
C THR A 269 -16.33 21.31 3.26
N LYS A 270 -16.14 22.11 4.32
CA LYS A 270 -17.00 23.25 4.63
C LYS A 270 -16.72 24.36 3.62
N TYR A 271 -17.30 24.27 2.42
CA TYR A 271 -17.33 25.45 1.56
C TYR A 271 -18.18 26.52 2.23
N LYS A 272 -17.66 27.75 2.27
CA LYS A 272 -18.48 28.96 2.34
C LYS A 272 -19.24 28.98 1.01
N LEU A 273 -20.39 28.32 0.97
CA LEU A 273 -21.21 28.19 -0.22
C LEU A 273 -21.56 29.60 -0.74
N SER A 274 -20.85 30.06 -1.77
CA SER A 274 -21.49 30.92 -2.76
C SER A 274 -22.70 30.15 -3.29
N ARG A 275 -23.83 30.84 -3.47
CA ARG A 275 -25.22 30.36 -3.64
C ARG A 275 -25.50 29.19 -4.61
N GLN A 276 -24.50 28.61 -5.28
CA GLN A 276 -24.65 27.52 -6.25
C GLN A 276 -24.98 26.14 -5.65
N TRP A 277 -24.68 25.89 -4.37
CA TRP A 277 -24.84 24.58 -3.72
C TRP A 277 -25.93 24.55 -2.64
N ALA A 278 -26.70 25.64 -2.47
CA ALA A 278 -27.44 25.92 -1.24
C ALA A 278 -28.72 25.08 -1.00
N ILE A 279 -29.05 24.11 -1.86
CA ILE A 279 -30.33 23.39 -1.75
C ILE A 279 -30.20 21.99 -1.13
N THR A 280 -29.02 21.39 -1.06
CA THR A 280 -28.92 19.95 -0.69
C THR A 280 -28.35 19.66 0.71
N SER A 281 -28.01 20.67 1.52
CA SER A 281 -27.46 20.44 2.87
C SER A 281 -28.49 20.48 4.01
N ARG A 282 -29.76 20.78 3.73
CA ARG A 282 -30.76 21.03 4.78
C ARG A 282 -31.67 19.83 5.11
N CYS A 283 -31.51 18.67 4.47
CA CYS A 283 -32.46 17.54 4.67
C CYS A 283 -31.88 16.19 5.14
N SER A 284 -30.59 16.10 5.51
CA SER A 284 -30.06 14.84 6.08
C SER A 284 -28.97 15.05 7.13
N PHE A 285 -29.09 16.12 7.92
CA PHE A 285 -28.47 16.19 9.24
C PHE A 285 -29.34 15.39 10.21
N LEU A 286 -29.22 14.07 10.22
CA LEU A 286 -29.54 13.18 11.33
C LEU A 286 -29.25 11.74 10.89
N VAL A 287 -28.68 10.97 11.82
CA VAL A 287 -28.23 9.56 11.72
C VAL A 287 -26.79 9.42 11.19
N SER A 288 -25.78 9.64 12.04
CA SER A 288 -25.23 8.71 13.05
C SER A 288 -24.17 7.76 12.47
N SER A 289 -22.93 8.04 12.85
CA SER A 289 -21.94 7.07 13.35
C SER A 289 -21.45 5.91 12.47
N ALA A 290 -20.12 5.89 12.32
CA ALA A 290 -19.26 4.71 12.21
C ALA A 290 -19.15 3.99 10.84
N PHE A 291 -17.88 3.89 10.40
CA PHE A 291 -17.29 3.06 9.34
C PHE A 291 -17.69 3.33 7.86
#